data_AF-A0A353VXQ5-F1
#
_entry.id   AF-A0A353VXQ5-F1
#
_cell.length_a   1.000
_cell.length_b   1.000
_cell.length_c   1.000
_cell.angle_alpha   90.00
_cell.angle_beta   90.00
_cell.angle_gamma   90.00
#
_symmetry.space_group_name_H-M   'P 1'
#
loop_
_entity.id
_entity.type
_entity.pdbx_description
1 polymer ?
#
loop_
_entity_poly.entity_id
_entity_poly.type
_entity_poly.pdbx_seq_one_letter_code
_entity_poly.pdbx_strand_id
1 'polypeptide(L)'
;MQKREKILLGILIIIAIGFLGQKAFSSLNSSGKSEESLVEYSLENLGQKIKPRKNNESIETEMDILLYDKDFFNKNSKKSVIIALEPVLDEIVEGPGGFAAIISGNFVLAGDNVYNYTVEEITAQKVILNSNGKKKILERK
;
A
#
# COMPACT_ATOMS: atom_id res chain seq x y z
N MET A 1 -9.57 60.14 8.47
CA MET A 1 -9.97 59.15 9.49
C MET A 1 -10.42 59.85 10.76
N GLN A 2 -11.67 59.63 11.18
CA GLN A 2 -12.19 60.16 12.44
C GLN A 2 -11.49 59.49 13.63
N LYS A 3 -11.43 60.15 14.80
CA LYS A 3 -10.76 59.61 16.01
C LYS A 3 -11.24 58.19 16.36
N ARG A 4 -12.51 57.89 16.09
CA ARG A 4 -13.15 56.59 16.32
C ARG A 4 -12.60 55.48 15.42
N GLU A 5 -12.31 55.77 14.15
CA GLU A 5 -11.77 54.81 13.19
C GLU A 5 -10.33 54.41 13.54
N LYS A 6 -9.55 55.37 14.06
CA LYS A 6 -8.16 55.10 14.51
C LYS A 6 -8.13 54.17 15.73
N ILE A 7 -9.09 54.33 16.65
CA ILE A 7 -9.23 53.45 17.82
C ILE A 7 -9.65 52.05 17.38
N LEU A 8 -10.62 51.95 16.46
CA LEU A 8 -11.08 50.67 15.92
C LEU A 8 -9.95 49.93 15.19
N LEU A 9 -9.17 50.64 14.38
CA LEU A 9 -8.03 50.07 13.65
C LEU A 9 -6.95 49.58 14.61
N GLY A 10 -6.67 50.31 15.69
CA GLY A 10 -5.73 49.89 16.74
C GLY A 10 -6.17 48.59 17.42
N ILE A 11 -7.45 48.46 17.76
CA ILE A 11 -8.01 47.23 18.34
C ILE A 11 -7.89 46.05 17.37
N LEU A 12 -8.18 46.28 16.09
CA LEU A 12 -8.13 45.24 15.06
C LEU A 12 -6.70 44.72 14.84
N ILE A 13 -5.69 45.60 14.89
CA ILE A 13 -4.27 45.22 14.81
C ILE A 13 -3.87 44.36 16.01
N ILE A 14 -4.30 44.71 17.23
CA ILE A 14 -3.99 43.94 18.45
C ILE A 14 -4.58 42.52 18.36
N ILE A 15 -5.83 42.40 17.90
CA ILE A 15 -6.49 41.10 17.72
C ILE A 15 -5.76 40.26 16.66
N ALA A 16 -5.37 40.87 15.54
CA ALA A 16 -4.65 40.19 14.47
C ALA A 16 -3.28 39.65 14.92
N ILE A 17 -2.53 40.44 15.70
CA ILE A 17 -1.23 40.02 16.26
C ILE A 17 -1.42 38.88 17.28
N GLY A 18 -2.44 38.96 18.13
CA GLY A 18 -2.76 37.90 19.08
C GLY A 18 -3.10 36.57 18.40
N PHE A 19 -3.90 36.62 17.33
CA PHE A 19 -4.29 35.44 16.56
C PHE A 19 -3.11 34.80 15.80
N LEU A 20 -2.26 35.63 15.16
CA LEU A 20 -1.04 35.13 14.51
C LEU A 20 -0.04 34.53 15.52
N GLY A 21 0.11 35.19 16.68
CA GLY A 21 0.95 34.71 17.77
C GLY A 21 0.52 33.33 18.26
N GLN A 22 -0.78 33.14 18.57
CA GLN A 22 -1.29 31.84 19.00
C GLN A 22 -1.03 30.74 17.96
N LYS A 23 -1.21 31.02 16.67
CA LYS A 23 -0.97 30.04 15.60
C LYS A 23 0.51 29.67 15.47
N ALA A 24 1.42 30.65 15.59
CA ALA A 24 2.86 30.43 15.55
C ALA A 24 3.38 29.65 16.78
N PHE A 25 2.93 30.01 17.98
CA PHE A 25 3.32 29.32 19.22
C PHE A 25 2.69 27.93 19.35
N SER A 26 1.49 27.70 18.83
CA SER A 26 0.87 26.36 18.77
C SER A 26 1.65 25.40 17.86
N SER A 27 2.26 25.91 16.78
CA SER A 27 3.12 25.12 15.87
C SER A 27 4.50 24.81 16.45
N LEU A 28 5.00 25.60 17.41
CA LEU A 28 6.25 25.30 18.12
C LEU A 28 6.01 24.38 19.33
N ASN A 29 4.88 24.55 20.03
CA ASN A 29 4.51 23.68 21.16
C ASN A 29 3.93 22.32 20.73
N SER A 30 3.72 22.06 19.43
CA SER A 30 3.42 20.72 18.92
C SER A 30 4.66 19.81 18.84
N SER A 31 5.84 20.30 19.22
CA SER A 31 7.09 19.52 19.29
C SER A 31 7.15 18.54 20.47
N GLY A 32 6.06 18.34 21.22
CA GLY A 32 6.07 17.60 22.49
C GLY A 32 5.35 16.25 22.51
N LYS A 33 4.87 15.71 21.38
CA LYS A 33 4.19 14.39 21.35
C LYS A 33 4.43 13.64 20.03
N SER A 34 5.66 13.21 19.82
CA SER A 34 5.95 11.97 19.09
C SER A 34 7.41 11.58 19.32
N GLU A 35 7.79 11.39 20.59
CA GLU A 35 8.79 10.37 20.89
C GLU A 35 8.06 9.03 20.80
N GLU A 36 7.77 8.59 19.57
CA GLU A 36 7.56 7.18 19.31
C GLU A 36 8.90 6.50 19.55
N SER A 37 9.10 6.05 20.79
CA SER A 37 10.12 5.07 21.13
C SER A 37 10.08 3.98 20.06
N LEU A 38 11.12 3.90 19.23
CA LEU A 38 11.33 2.81 18.29
C LEU A 38 11.23 1.51 19.08
N VAL A 39 10.12 0.79 18.89
CA VAL A 39 9.93 -0.53 19.48
C VAL A 39 11.07 -1.40 18.95
N GLU A 40 11.98 -1.80 19.83
CA GLU A 40 13.06 -2.71 19.49
C GLU A 40 12.45 -4.08 19.15
N TYR A 41 12.35 -4.36 17.85
CA TYR A 41 11.82 -5.64 17.37
C TYR A 41 12.89 -6.72 17.55
N SER A 42 12.88 -7.42 18.68
CA SER A 42 13.63 -8.68 18.84
C SER A 42 13.16 -9.71 17.81
N LEU A 43 14.09 -10.54 17.31
CA LEU A 43 13.83 -11.68 16.40
C LEU A 43 12.75 -12.62 16.94
N GLU A 44 12.59 -12.69 18.25
CA GLU A 44 11.58 -13.48 18.97
C GLU A 44 10.14 -13.05 18.61
N ASN A 45 9.94 -11.76 18.33
CA ASN A 45 8.63 -11.16 18.03
C ASN A 45 8.25 -11.25 16.54
N LEU A 46 9.22 -11.49 15.64
CA LEU A 46 8.98 -11.66 14.22
C LEU A 46 8.38 -13.04 13.90
N GLY A 47 8.69 -14.05 14.71
CA GLY A 47 8.23 -15.44 14.50
C GLY A 47 6.74 -15.66 14.76
N GLN A 48 6.09 -14.84 15.59
CA GLN A 48 4.69 -15.07 15.97
C GLN A 48 3.67 -14.49 14.98
N LYS A 49 4.09 -13.63 14.05
CA LYS A 49 3.17 -12.96 13.11
C LYS A 49 3.09 -13.62 11.73
N ILE A 50 3.98 -14.57 11.42
CA ILE A 50 3.96 -15.29 10.14
C ILE A 50 3.17 -16.59 10.33
N LYS A 51 1.84 -16.50 10.27
CA LYS A 51 1.02 -17.72 10.10
C LYS A 51 1.27 -18.26 8.69
N PRO A 52 1.72 -19.51 8.51
CA PRO A 52 1.84 -20.08 7.18
C PRO A 52 0.45 -20.15 6.53
N ARG A 53 0.28 -19.40 5.43
CA ARG A 53 -0.95 -19.36 4.65
C ARG A 53 -1.16 -20.74 3.99
N LYS A 54 -2.22 -21.43 4.37
CA LYS A 54 -2.59 -22.75 3.84
C LYS A 54 -3.62 -22.65 2.71
N ASN A 55 -3.37 -21.88 1.65
CA ASN A 55 -4.27 -21.81 0.50
C ASN A 55 -3.45 -21.85 -0.79
N ASN A 56 -3.16 -23.06 -1.28
CA ASN A 56 -2.67 -23.29 -2.63
C ASN A 56 -3.87 -23.67 -3.49
N GLU A 57 -4.59 -22.68 -4.01
CA GLU A 57 -5.47 -22.91 -5.17
C GLU A 57 -4.63 -22.65 -6.42
N SER A 58 -3.96 -23.70 -6.88
CA SER A 58 -3.18 -23.72 -8.10
C SER A 58 -4.12 -23.82 -9.30
N ILE A 59 -4.07 -22.85 -10.21
CA ILE A 59 -4.68 -23.01 -11.53
C ILE A 59 -3.61 -23.53 -12.48
N GLU A 60 -3.80 -24.76 -12.96
CA GLU A 60 -2.97 -25.34 -14.01
C GLU A 60 -3.17 -24.54 -15.30
N THR A 61 -2.11 -23.87 -15.75
CA THR A 61 -2.10 -23.26 -17.08
C THR A 61 -1.02 -23.96 -17.90
N GLU A 62 -1.44 -24.65 -18.96
CA GLU A 62 -0.53 -25.38 -19.85
C GLU A 62 0.21 -24.38 -20.76
N MET A 63 1.54 -24.37 -20.72
CA MET A 63 2.38 -23.67 -21.70
C MET A 63 3.59 -24.54 -22.07
N ASP A 64 3.89 -24.63 -23.37
CA ASP A 64 5.04 -25.38 -23.90
C ASP A 64 6.35 -24.62 -23.64
N ILE A 65 7.16 -25.09 -22.69
CA ILE A 65 8.54 -24.61 -22.51
C ILE A 65 9.50 -25.56 -23.23
N LEU A 66 10.30 -25.00 -24.14
CA LEU A 66 11.38 -25.72 -24.81
C LEU A 66 12.61 -25.81 -23.90
N LEU A 67 12.67 -26.83 -23.04
CA LEU A 67 13.93 -27.18 -22.38
C LEU A 67 14.93 -27.72 -23.42
N TYR A 68 16.06 -27.04 -23.55
CA TYR A 68 17.21 -27.48 -24.34
C TYR A 68 17.87 -28.66 -23.63
N ASP A 69 17.36 -29.86 -23.87
CA ASP A 69 18.09 -31.10 -23.59
C ASP A 69 19.01 -31.41 -24.77
N LYS A 70 20.17 -32.00 -24.51
CA LYS A 70 21.32 -32.07 -25.45
C LYS A 70 21.15 -33.08 -26.60
N ASP A 71 20.02 -33.08 -27.28
CA ASP A 71 19.83 -33.77 -28.56
C ASP A 71 19.20 -32.81 -29.59
N PHE A 72 20.05 -32.20 -30.41
CA PHE A 72 19.71 -31.19 -31.42
C PHE A 72 18.63 -31.63 -32.42
N PHE A 73 18.38 -32.94 -32.54
CA PHE A 73 17.42 -33.55 -33.48
C PHE A 73 16.25 -34.28 -32.81
N ASN A 74 16.24 -34.44 -31.48
CA ASN A 74 15.18 -35.16 -30.77
C ASN A 74 14.51 -34.24 -29.73
N LYS A 75 13.63 -33.38 -30.22
CA LYS A 75 12.91 -32.39 -29.41
C LYS A 75 11.72 -33.05 -28.70
N ASN A 76 11.98 -33.90 -27.73
CA ASN A 76 10.94 -34.36 -26.80
C ASN A 76 10.72 -33.28 -25.75
N SER A 77 9.88 -32.29 -26.05
CA SER A 77 9.46 -31.27 -25.09
C SER A 77 8.68 -31.95 -23.95
N LYS A 78 9.30 -32.06 -22.78
CA LYS A 78 8.63 -32.57 -21.59
C LYS A 78 7.69 -31.46 -21.07
N LYS A 79 6.38 -31.68 -21.18
CA LYS A 79 5.34 -30.76 -20.71
C LYS A 79 5.51 -30.53 -19.20
N SER A 80 5.96 -29.36 -18.80
CA SER A 80 6.07 -28.97 -17.38
C SER A 80 4.83 -28.16 -16.97
N VAL A 81 4.16 -28.58 -15.90
CA VAL A 81 3.05 -27.84 -15.31
C VAL A 81 3.64 -26.66 -14.51
N ILE A 82 3.42 -25.43 -14.98
CA ILE A 82 3.70 -24.23 -14.18
C ILE A 82 2.45 -23.97 -13.35
N ILE A 83 2.59 -24.01 -12.03
CA ILE A 83 1.53 -23.62 -11.12
C ILE A 83 1.44 -22.09 -11.15
N ALA A 84 0.45 -21.54 -11.84
CA ALA A 84 0.14 -20.12 -11.73
C ALA A 84 -0.48 -19.89 -10.35
N LEU A 85 0.25 -19.18 -9.48
CA LEU A 85 -0.30 -18.77 -8.19
C LEU A 85 -1.35 -17.67 -8.43
N GLU A 86 -2.57 -17.93 -7.99
CA GLU A 86 -3.61 -16.93 -7.98
C GLU A 86 -3.32 -15.86 -6.92
N PRO A 87 -3.42 -14.56 -7.26
CA PRO A 87 -3.35 -13.53 -6.24
C PRO A 87 -4.58 -13.60 -5.34
N VAL A 88 -4.34 -13.69 -4.04
CA VAL A 88 -5.39 -13.64 -3.02
C VAL A 88 -5.20 -12.42 -2.13
N LEU A 89 -6.28 -11.66 -1.93
CA LEU A 89 -6.29 -10.49 -1.06
C LEU A 89 -6.30 -10.93 0.40
N ASP A 90 -5.38 -10.40 1.18
CA ASP A 90 -5.28 -10.62 2.62
C ASP A 90 -5.94 -9.48 3.39
N GLU A 91 -5.51 -8.24 3.09
CA GLU A 91 -5.96 -7.07 3.82
C GLU A 91 -5.89 -5.81 2.95
N ILE A 92 -6.76 -4.84 3.25
CA ILE A 92 -6.71 -3.49 2.69
C ILE A 92 -6.46 -2.52 3.84
N VAL A 93 -5.41 -1.73 3.71
CA VAL A 93 -4.92 -0.79 4.71
C VAL A 93 -5.17 0.62 4.22
N GLU A 94 -5.79 1.46 5.06
CA GLU A 94 -5.96 2.88 4.79
C GLU A 94 -4.73 3.64 5.30
N GLY A 95 -4.21 4.55 4.46
CA GLY A 95 -3.05 5.38 4.77
C GLY A 95 -3.25 6.84 4.34
N PRO A 96 -2.28 7.72 4.63
CA PRO A 96 -2.42 9.17 4.40
C PRO A 96 -2.65 9.56 2.93
N GLY A 97 -2.19 8.71 2.00
CA GLY A 97 -2.30 8.92 0.55
C GLY A 97 -3.39 8.09 -0.14
N GLY A 98 -4.26 7.41 0.61
CA GLY A 98 -5.28 6.51 0.07
C GLY A 98 -5.13 5.08 0.59
N PHE A 99 -5.41 4.10 -0.26
CA PHE A 99 -5.42 2.68 0.15
C PHE A 99 -4.19 1.93 -0.35
N ALA A 100 -3.72 1.00 0.47
CA ALA A 100 -2.74 -0.03 0.14
C ALA A 100 -3.37 -1.41 0.36
N ALA A 101 -2.78 -2.45 -0.23
CA ALA A 101 -3.26 -3.81 -0.05
C ALA A 101 -2.12 -4.77 0.31
N ILE A 102 -2.47 -5.83 1.02
CA ILE A 102 -1.61 -7.00 1.20
C ILE A 102 -2.19 -8.11 0.32
N ILE A 103 -1.44 -8.50 -0.71
CA ILE A 103 -1.85 -9.54 -1.66
C ILE A 103 -0.82 -10.66 -1.63
N SER A 104 -1.26 -11.86 -1.29
CA SER A 104 -0.36 -13.02 -1.17
C SER A 104 0.81 -12.79 -0.21
N GLY A 105 0.57 -12.03 0.86
CA GLY A 105 1.59 -11.62 1.84
C GLY A 105 2.49 -10.45 1.41
N ASN A 106 2.32 -9.89 0.21
CA ASN A 106 3.10 -8.76 -0.27
C ASN A 106 2.34 -7.45 -0.09
N PHE A 107 2.99 -6.43 0.48
CA PHE A 107 2.46 -5.07 0.56
C PHE A 107 2.59 -4.36 -0.78
N VAL A 108 1.48 -3.83 -1.31
CA VAL A 108 1.40 -3.30 -2.66
C VAL A 108 0.55 -2.03 -2.72
N LEU A 109 0.91 -1.14 -3.65
CA LEU A 109 0.21 0.10 -3.98
C LEU A 109 -0.34 0.04 -5.41
N ALA A 110 -1.20 0.99 -5.77
CA ALA A 110 -1.65 1.15 -7.14
C ALA A 110 -0.46 1.42 -8.07
N GLY A 111 -0.37 0.67 -9.16
CA GLY A 111 0.74 0.67 -10.11
C GLY A 111 1.75 -0.46 -9.91
N ASP A 112 1.76 -1.12 -8.75
CA ASP A 112 2.69 -2.21 -8.47
C ASP A 112 2.32 -3.49 -9.22
N ASN A 113 3.29 -4.39 -9.41
CA ASN A 113 3.05 -5.69 -10.01
C ASN A 113 3.01 -6.79 -8.93
N VAL A 114 2.03 -7.69 -9.05
CA VAL A 114 1.84 -8.87 -8.21
C VAL A 114 1.68 -10.08 -9.14
N TYR A 115 2.68 -10.96 -9.14
CA TYR A 115 2.78 -12.02 -10.13
C TYR A 115 2.71 -11.46 -11.57
N ASN A 116 1.74 -11.91 -12.37
CA ASN A 116 1.50 -11.47 -13.74
C ASN A 116 0.44 -10.36 -13.83
N TYR A 117 0.05 -9.76 -12.70
CA TYR A 117 -0.96 -8.71 -12.65
C TYR A 117 -0.35 -7.38 -12.23
N THR A 118 -0.83 -6.29 -12.83
CA THR A 118 -0.59 -4.93 -12.36
C THR A 118 -1.77 -4.48 -11.51
N VAL A 119 -1.51 -3.90 -10.35
CA VAL A 119 -2.53 -3.31 -9.49
C VAL A 119 -3.01 -2.01 -10.13
N GLU A 120 -4.26 -1.98 -10.59
CA GLU A 120 -4.83 -0.80 -11.26
C GLU A 120 -5.42 0.18 -10.25
N GLU A 121 -6.19 -0.34 -9.28
CA GLU A 121 -6.91 0.48 -8.30
C GLU A 121 -7.08 -0.28 -6.98
N ILE A 122 -6.97 0.44 -5.86
CA ILE A 122 -7.23 -0.07 -4.52
C ILE A 122 -8.27 0.86 -3.88
N THR A 123 -9.39 0.29 -3.44
CA THR A 123 -10.43 0.99 -2.67
C THR A 123 -10.64 0.31 -1.33
N ALA A 124 -11.44 0.90 -0.43
CA ALA A 124 -11.70 0.34 0.89
C ALA A 124 -12.27 -1.09 0.89
N GLN A 125 -12.96 -1.49 -0.19
CA GLN A 125 -13.68 -2.77 -0.29
C GLN A 125 -13.05 -3.76 -1.28
N LYS A 126 -12.24 -3.30 -2.24
CA LYS A 126 -11.75 -4.17 -3.31
C LYS A 126 -10.42 -3.69 -3.89
N VAL A 127 -9.75 -4.63 -4.54
CA VAL A 127 -8.56 -4.38 -5.36
C VAL A 127 -8.83 -4.82 -6.79
N ILE A 128 -8.51 -3.97 -7.75
CA ILE A 128 -8.60 -4.27 -9.18
C ILE A 128 -7.20 -4.57 -9.70
N LEU A 129 -7.03 -5.78 -10.22
CA LEU A 129 -5.82 -6.27 -10.86
C LEU A 129 -6.04 -6.35 -12.37
N ASN A 130 -5.03 -6.02 -13.16
CA ASN A 130 -5.07 -6.14 -14.61
C ASN A 130 -3.93 -7.05 -15.10
N SER A 131 -4.26 -8.04 -15.93
CA SER A 131 -3.28 -8.86 -16.64
C SER A 131 -3.66 -8.88 -18.11
N ASN A 132 -2.82 -8.29 -18.97
CA ASN A 132 -3.01 -8.27 -20.42
C ASN A 132 -4.42 -7.81 -20.86
N GLY A 133 -4.96 -6.78 -20.19
CA GLY A 133 -6.28 -6.20 -20.46
C GLY A 133 -7.45 -6.93 -19.80
N LYS A 134 -7.21 -8.07 -19.13
CA LYS A 134 -8.23 -8.75 -18.33
C LYS A 134 -8.17 -8.27 -16.89
N LYS A 135 -9.31 -7.78 -16.38
CA LYS A 135 -9.45 -7.34 -14.99
C LYS A 135 -9.83 -8.51 -14.08
N LYS A 136 -9.14 -8.65 -12.95
CA LYS A 136 -9.49 -9.53 -11.83
C LYS A 136 -9.79 -8.66 -10.62
N ILE A 137 -10.94 -8.89 -9.98
CA ILE A 137 -11.36 -8.12 -8.80
C ILE A 137 -11.16 -9.02 -7.59
N LEU A 138 -10.45 -8.52 -6.59
CA LEU A 138 -10.31 -9.16 -5.29
C LEU A 138 -11.14 -8.36 -4.28
N GLU A 139 -12.16 -8.98 -3.73
CA GLU A 139 -13.05 -8.35 -2.75
C GLU A 139 -12.57 -8.63 -1.32
N ARG A 140 -12.75 -7.65 -0.45
CA ARG A 140 -12.53 -7.79 0.99
C ARG A 140 -13.58 -8.75 1.56
N LYS A 141 -13.14 -9.82 2.19
CA LYS A 141 -14.00 -10.78 2.90
C LYS A 141 -14.49 -10.23 4.23
#